data_AF-A1C8A0-F1
#
_entry.id   AF-A1C8A0-F1
#
_cell.length_a   1.000
_cell.length_b   1.000
_cell.length_c   1.000
_cell.angle_alpha   90.00
_cell.angle_beta   90.00
_cell.angle_gamma   90.00
#
_symmetry.space_group_name_H-M   'P 1'
#
loop_
_entity.id
_entity.type
_entity.pdbx_description
1 polymer ?
#
loop_
_entity_poly.entity_id
_entity_poly.type
_entity_poly.pdbx_seq_one_letter_code
_entity_poly.pdbx_strand_id
1 'polypeptide(L)'
;MEVLQQTINDNPSLDVKQALEEQLRGMPDLERLELLTEILTAGSTMNQRFAELIYAAWTHICGNNLWSFKYDSLEQYRQLVSYRDTISPIIARFKRSDRAKASSIGLIERNWKVPIVHVLPREMIPDSWSKHLLFLLGVLSRKKGREEAAMLLAASVKNRPHQSRHQNSLIASDVQRVLDDLAAREGMYHSGSVARSFVPDMTRPLWMGLIRWAESISWSNLCLIHLQRLASYEFGPQVKDWSREEIVARLEQLLLDDLTSVDQPILLSE
;
A
#
# COMPACT_ATOMS: atom_id res chain seq x y z
N MET A 1 24.23 4.58 -13.58
CA MET A 1 23.11 4.24 -12.69
C MET A 1 22.63 5.39 -11.78
N GLU A 2 23.51 6.16 -11.13
CA GLU A 2 23.13 7.27 -10.23
C GLU A 2 22.20 8.31 -10.84
N VAL A 3 22.41 8.70 -12.10
CA VAL A 3 21.58 9.70 -12.80
C VAL A 3 20.12 9.25 -12.95
N LEU A 4 19.87 7.97 -13.25
CA LEU A 4 18.51 7.44 -13.39
C LEU A 4 17.83 7.31 -12.01
N GLN A 5 18.57 6.85 -11.00
CA GLN A 5 18.05 6.81 -9.62
C GLN A 5 17.72 8.21 -9.11
N GLN A 6 18.57 9.20 -9.36
CA GLN A 6 18.36 10.58 -8.96
C GLN A 6 17.19 11.21 -9.71
N THR A 7 17.09 11.00 -11.02
CA THR A 7 15.93 11.47 -11.82
C THR A 7 14.61 10.85 -11.36
N ILE A 8 14.61 9.57 -10.98
CA ILE A 8 13.45 8.86 -10.41
C ILE A 8 13.16 9.33 -8.98
N ASN A 9 14.15 9.74 -8.20
CA ASN A 9 13.88 10.24 -6.85
C ASN A 9 13.39 11.70 -6.88
N ASP A 10 13.88 12.51 -7.82
CA ASP A 10 13.61 13.94 -7.90
C ASP A 10 12.26 14.26 -8.59
N ASN A 11 11.73 13.36 -9.41
CA ASN A 11 10.48 13.57 -10.17
C ASN A 11 9.37 12.58 -9.78
N PRO A 12 8.62 12.79 -8.68
CA PRO A 12 7.67 11.81 -8.14
C PRO A 12 6.53 11.40 -9.10
N SER A 13 6.23 12.22 -10.11
CA SER A 13 5.21 11.97 -11.14
C SER A 13 5.70 11.22 -12.37
N LEU A 14 7.01 10.96 -12.47
CA LEU A 14 7.60 10.27 -13.62
C LEU A 14 7.14 8.80 -13.70
N ASP A 15 6.71 8.34 -14.86
CA ASP A 15 6.51 6.91 -15.11
C ASP A 15 7.88 6.21 -15.18
N VAL A 16 8.17 5.36 -14.19
CA VAL A 16 9.46 4.67 -14.06
C VAL A 16 9.72 3.74 -15.25
N LYS A 17 8.66 3.10 -15.76
CA LYS A 17 8.77 2.20 -16.91
C LYS A 17 9.09 3.00 -18.17
N GLN A 18 8.38 4.09 -18.42
CA GLN A 18 8.63 4.94 -19.58
C GLN A 18 10.04 5.56 -19.53
N ALA A 19 10.46 6.06 -18.36
CA ALA A 19 11.78 6.64 -18.18
C ALA A 19 12.90 5.62 -18.45
N LEU A 20 12.71 4.37 -17.99
CA LEU A 20 13.63 3.28 -18.30
C LEU A 20 13.67 2.99 -19.81
N GLU A 21 12.52 2.88 -20.47
CA GLU A 21 12.44 2.64 -21.92
C GLU A 21 13.08 3.75 -22.74
N GLU A 22 12.92 5.01 -22.34
CA GLU A 22 13.56 6.17 -22.97
C GLU A 22 15.08 6.13 -22.80
N GLN A 23 15.59 5.78 -21.61
CA GLN A 23 17.02 5.66 -21.40
C GLN A 23 17.64 4.51 -22.21
N LEU A 24 16.93 3.40 -22.36
CA LEU A 24 17.41 2.26 -23.15
C LEU A 24 17.36 2.50 -24.67
N ARG A 25 16.65 3.55 -25.10
CA ARG A 25 16.46 3.88 -26.51
C ARG A 25 17.79 4.28 -27.14
N GLY A 26 18.12 3.64 -28.26
CA GLY A 26 19.36 3.90 -29.00
C GLY A 26 20.60 3.19 -28.45
N MET A 27 20.52 2.52 -27.30
CA MET A 27 21.61 1.68 -26.79
C MET A 27 21.67 0.33 -27.52
N PRO A 28 22.87 -0.23 -27.78
CA PRO A 28 23.05 -1.62 -28.20
C PRO A 28 22.57 -2.62 -27.12
N ASP A 29 22.12 -3.80 -27.53
CA ASP A 29 21.52 -4.78 -26.61
C ASP A 29 22.46 -5.27 -25.49
N LEU A 30 23.77 -5.37 -25.78
CA LEU A 30 24.76 -5.71 -24.76
C LEU A 30 24.88 -4.63 -23.69
N GLU A 31 24.92 -3.36 -24.09
CA GLU A 31 24.95 -2.22 -23.16
C GLU A 31 23.65 -2.11 -22.35
N ARG A 32 22.50 -2.41 -22.97
CA ARG A 32 21.21 -2.52 -22.27
C ARG A 32 21.27 -3.59 -21.19
N LEU A 33 21.78 -4.78 -21.51
CA LEU A 33 21.91 -5.87 -20.55
C LEU A 33 22.81 -5.49 -19.37
N GLU A 34 23.95 -4.84 -19.63
CA GLU A 34 24.88 -4.42 -18.59
C GLU A 34 24.26 -3.38 -17.64
N LEU A 35 23.62 -2.34 -18.18
CA LEU A 35 22.92 -1.33 -17.39
C LEU A 35 21.79 -1.95 -16.54
N LEU A 36 20.99 -2.83 -17.13
CA LEU A 36 19.88 -3.47 -16.41
C LEU A 36 20.39 -4.42 -15.32
N THR A 37 21.51 -5.10 -15.56
CA THR A 37 22.18 -5.94 -14.55
C THR A 37 22.72 -5.09 -13.40
N GLU A 38 23.29 -3.93 -13.69
CA GLU A 38 23.71 -2.94 -12.68
C GLU A 38 22.52 -2.50 -11.81
N ILE A 39 21.37 -2.21 -12.43
CA ILE A 39 20.14 -1.84 -11.71
C ILE A 39 19.66 -2.95 -10.76
N LEU A 40 19.64 -4.20 -11.23
CA LEU A 40 19.20 -5.34 -10.41
C LEU A 40 20.14 -5.61 -9.24
N THR A 41 21.44 -5.40 -9.43
CA THR A 41 22.47 -5.67 -8.42
C THR A 41 22.76 -4.48 -7.50
N ALA A 42 22.16 -3.31 -7.76
CA ALA A 42 22.37 -2.11 -6.94
C ALA A 42 21.84 -2.29 -5.51
N GLY A 43 22.74 -2.16 -4.53
CA GLY A 43 22.46 -2.39 -3.11
C GLY A 43 21.65 -1.27 -2.41
N SER A 44 20.61 -1.70 -1.69
CA SER A 44 20.02 -1.13 -0.46
C SER A 44 19.64 0.36 -0.37
N THR A 45 19.01 0.94 -1.38
CA THR A 45 18.03 2.04 -1.14
C THR A 45 16.63 1.60 -1.55
N MET A 46 16.02 0.82 -0.67
CA MET A 46 14.72 0.16 -0.87
C MET A 46 13.55 1.14 -0.68
N ASN A 47 13.37 2.08 -1.61
CA ASN A 47 12.12 2.83 -1.73
C ASN A 47 11.13 2.13 -2.69
N GLN A 48 9.86 2.54 -2.67
CA GLN A 48 8.82 1.93 -3.53
C GLN A 48 9.13 2.07 -5.03
N ARG A 49 9.77 3.19 -5.42
CA ARG A 49 10.14 3.52 -6.80
C ARG A 49 11.27 2.63 -7.32
N PHE A 50 12.20 2.27 -6.45
CA PHE A 50 13.29 1.36 -6.75
C PHE A 50 12.78 -0.08 -6.97
N ALA A 51 11.79 -0.51 -6.18
CA ALA A 51 11.14 -1.80 -6.40
C ALA A 51 10.40 -1.87 -7.75
N GLU A 52 9.78 -0.77 -8.16
CA GLU A 52 9.16 -0.61 -9.49
C GLU A 52 10.22 -0.65 -10.61
N LEU A 53 11.34 0.05 -10.43
CA LEU A 53 12.46 0.04 -11.36
C LEU A 53 13.05 -1.35 -11.55
N ILE A 54 13.30 -2.08 -10.45
CA ILE A 54 13.75 -3.48 -10.47
C ILE A 54 12.76 -4.36 -11.25
N TYR A 55 11.46 -4.18 -11.00
CA TYR A 55 10.43 -4.93 -11.71
C TYR A 55 10.40 -4.62 -13.22
N ALA A 56 10.50 -3.35 -13.59
CA ALA A 56 10.55 -2.92 -14.98
C ALA A 56 11.81 -3.47 -15.69
N ALA A 57 12.97 -3.36 -15.04
CA ALA A 57 14.24 -3.89 -15.55
C ALA A 57 14.18 -5.41 -15.78
N TRP A 58 13.70 -6.16 -14.79
CA TRP A 58 13.54 -7.60 -14.89
C TRP A 58 12.59 -8.00 -16.02
N THR A 59 11.44 -7.32 -16.12
CA THR A 59 10.46 -7.57 -17.18
C THR A 59 11.04 -7.28 -18.56
N HIS A 60 11.85 -6.22 -18.69
CA HIS A 60 12.50 -5.87 -19.95
C HIS A 60 13.56 -6.90 -20.37
N ILE A 61 14.39 -7.39 -19.43
CA ILE A 61 15.38 -8.44 -19.70
C ILE A 61 14.70 -9.73 -20.16
N CYS A 62 13.66 -10.17 -19.45
CA CYS A 62 12.93 -11.39 -19.81
C CYS A 62 12.14 -11.24 -21.11
N GLY A 63 11.42 -10.12 -21.29
CA GLY A 63 10.55 -9.89 -22.44
C GLY A 63 11.31 -9.81 -23.77
N ASN A 64 12.54 -9.31 -23.75
CA ASN A 64 13.39 -9.17 -24.93
C ASN A 64 14.49 -10.24 -25.02
N ASN A 65 14.49 -11.22 -24.13
CA ASN A 65 15.54 -12.24 -24.01
C ASN A 65 16.98 -11.66 -23.94
N LEU A 66 17.18 -10.48 -23.34
CA LEU A 66 18.50 -9.83 -23.32
C LEU A 66 19.59 -10.67 -22.65
N TRP A 67 19.21 -11.56 -21.75
CA TRP A 67 20.14 -12.48 -21.10
C TRP A 67 20.89 -13.38 -22.11
N SER A 68 20.28 -13.71 -23.27
CA SER A 68 20.87 -14.66 -24.22
C SER A 68 22.09 -14.11 -24.98
N PHE A 69 22.36 -12.81 -24.88
CA PHE A 69 23.54 -12.20 -25.50
C PHE A 69 24.86 -12.57 -24.80
N LYS A 70 24.81 -12.94 -23.51
CA LYS A 70 26.01 -13.20 -22.69
C LYS A 70 25.94 -14.51 -21.91
N TYR A 71 24.75 -15.09 -21.78
CA TYR A 71 24.50 -16.26 -20.95
C TYR A 71 23.78 -17.34 -21.75
N ASP A 72 24.17 -18.60 -21.53
CA ASP A 72 23.66 -19.77 -22.24
C ASP A 72 22.22 -20.10 -21.82
N SER A 73 21.81 -19.65 -20.62
CA SER A 73 20.46 -19.83 -20.11
C SER A 73 20.02 -18.70 -19.19
N LEU A 74 18.70 -18.49 -19.10
CA LEU A 74 18.11 -17.58 -18.12
C LEU A 74 18.46 -17.96 -16.68
N GLU A 75 18.65 -19.25 -16.40
CA GLU A 75 19.00 -19.72 -15.05
C GLU A 75 20.43 -19.30 -14.66
N GLN A 76 21.38 -19.35 -15.59
CA GLN A 76 22.72 -18.81 -15.38
C GLN A 76 22.68 -17.32 -15.07
N TYR A 77 21.83 -16.56 -15.77
CA TYR A 77 21.65 -15.13 -15.48
C TYR A 77 21.00 -14.89 -14.12
N ARG A 78 19.99 -15.69 -13.73
CA ARG A 78 19.35 -15.61 -12.41
C ARG A 78 20.32 -15.81 -11.27
N GLN A 79 21.27 -16.74 -11.43
CA GLN A 79 22.30 -17.00 -10.42
C GLN A 79 23.24 -15.79 -10.27
N LEU A 80 23.65 -15.17 -11.37
CA LEU A 80 24.51 -13.97 -11.35
C LEU A 80 23.89 -12.82 -10.54
N VAL A 81 22.60 -12.55 -10.73
CA VAL A 81 21.91 -11.43 -10.07
C VAL A 81 21.31 -11.82 -8.71
N SER A 82 21.61 -13.01 -8.20
CA SER A 82 21.02 -13.53 -6.96
C SER A 82 19.48 -13.44 -6.96
N TYR A 83 18.86 -13.82 -8.07
CA TYR A 83 17.43 -13.58 -8.32
C TYR A 83 16.54 -14.10 -7.20
N ARG A 84 16.80 -15.32 -6.72
CA ARG A 84 15.96 -15.98 -5.71
C ARG A 84 15.94 -15.21 -4.39
N ASP A 85 17.09 -14.73 -3.95
CA ASP A 85 17.28 -14.20 -2.60
C ASP A 85 17.15 -12.67 -2.55
N THR A 86 17.47 -11.98 -3.65
CA THR A 86 17.48 -10.51 -3.72
C THR A 86 16.33 -9.96 -4.54
N ILE A 87 16.17 -10.39 -5.79
CA ILE A 87 15.27 -9.76 -6.75
C ILE A 87 13.81 -10.21 -6.57
N SER A 88 13.61 -11.52 -6.44
CA SER A 88 12.29 -12.15 -6.34
C SER A 88 11.46 -11.61 -5.16
N PRO A 89 12.00 -11.45 -3.94
CA PRO A 89 11.26 -10.88 -2.83
C PRO A 89 10.83 -9.41 -3.08
N ILE A 90 11.69 -8.61 -3.73
CA ILE A 90 11.41 -7.22 -4.07
C ILE A 90 10.25 -7.15 -5.07
N ILE A 91 10.34 -7.93 -6.16
CA ILE A 91 9.29 -8.02 -7.18
C ILE A 91 7.98 -8.52 -6.56
N ALA A 92 8.02 -9.57 -5.74
CA ALA A 92 6.84 -10.13 -5.10
C ALA A 92 6.11 -9.09 -4.22
N ARG A 93 6.88 -8.32 -3.42
CA ARG A 93 6.35 -7.25 -2.60
C ARG A 93 5.76 -6.11 -3.43
N PHE A 94 6.47 -5.69 -4.49
CA PHE A 94 5.97 -4.67 -5.42
C PHE A 94 4.64 -5.11 -6.06
N LYS A 95 4.58 -6.30 -6.65
CA LYS A 95 3.36 -6.84 -7.29
C LYS A 95 2.20 -7.00 -6.31
N ARG A 96 2.46 -7.34 -5.04
CA ARG A 96 1.41 -7.38 -4.01
C ARG A 96 0.86 -5.98 -3.73
N SER A 97 1.74 -4.98 -3.58
CA SER A 97 1.36 -3.59 -3.37
C SER A 97 0.57 -3.05 -4.57
N ASP A 98 1.06 -3.28 -5.78
CA ASP A 98 0.46 -2.82 -7.02
C ASP A 98 -0.93 -3.41 -7.25
N ARG A 99 -1.10 -4.72 -7.04
CA ARG A 99 -2.43 -5.37 -7.08
C ARG A 99 -3.39 -4.77 -6.06
N ALA A 100 -2.94 -4.47 -4.84
CA ALA A 100 -3.79 -3.85 -3.83
C ALA A 100 -4.24 -2.43 -4.24
N LYS A 101 -3.35 -1.66 -4.90
CA LYS A 101 -3.71 -0.37 -5.49
C LYS A 101 -4.75 -0.54 -6.59
N ALA A 102 -4.51 -1.44 -7.55
CA ALA A 102 -5.42 -1.71 -8.66
C ALA A 102 -6.81 -2.15 -8.17
N SER A 103 -6.87 -3.04 -7.18
CA SER A 103 -8.13 -3.47 -6.55
C SER A 103 -8.88 -2.31 -5.89
N SER A 104 -8.15 -1.42 -5.20
CA SER A 104 -8.74 -0.25 -4.54
C SER A 104 -9.27 0.75 -5.57
N ILE A 105 -8.51 1.02 -6.64
CA ILE A 105 -8.94 1.85 -7.77
C ILE A 105 -10.21 1.26 -8.41
N GLY A 106 -10.20 -0.03 -8.74
CA GLY A 106 -11.36 -0.70 -9.32
C GLY A 106 -12.59 -0.71 -8.41
N LEU A 107 -12.43 -0.74 -7.09
CA LEU A 107 -13.55 -0.55 -6.15
C LEU A 107 -14.10 0.88 -6.21
N ILE A 108 -13.22 1.87 -6.15
CA ILE A 108 -13.56 3.29 -6.21
C ILE A 108 -14.34 3.61 -7.50
N GLU A 109 -13.81 3.18 -8.64
CA GLU A 109 -14.42 3.43 -9.96
C GLU A 109 -15.77 2.74 -10.09
N ARG A 110 -15.93 1.53 -9.55
CA ARG A 110 -17.23 0.84 -9.54
C ARG A 110 -18.28 1.57 -8.71
N ASN A 111 -17.90 2.17 -7.60
CA ASN A 111 -18.82 2.87 -6.70
C ASN A 111 -19.15 4.29 -7.18
N TRP A 112 -18.15 5.03 -7.66
CA TRP A 112 -18.31 6.42 -8.09
C TRP A 112 -18.55 6.59 -9.59
N LYS A 113 -18.48 5.50 -10.36
CA LYS A 113 -18.73 5.43 -11.82
C LYS A 113 -17.81 6.31 -12.67
N VAL A 114 -16.70 6.78 -12.10
CA VAL A 114 -15.69 7.59 -12.78
C VAL A 114 -14.29 7.22 -12.27
N PRO A 115 -13.25 7.40 -13.11
CA PRO A 115 -11.87 7.31 -12.67
C PRO A 115 -11.57 8.19 -11.46
N ILE A 116 -10.74 7.70 -10.53
CA ILE A 116 -10.40 8.41 -9.28
C ILE A 116 -9.83 9.83 -9.52
N VAL A 117 -9.07 10.00 -10.61
CA VAL A 117 -8.49 11.28 -11.03
C VAL A 117 -9.54 12.33 -11.41
N HIS A 118 -10.79 11.93 -11.65
CA HIS A 118 -11.91 12.81 -11.96
C HIS A 118 -12.83 13.08 -10.77
N VAL A 119 -12.55 12.48 -9.60
CA VAL A 119 -13.35 12.66 -8.38
C VAL A 119 -12.96 13.97 -7.68
N LEU A 120 -11.68 14.33 -7.74
CA LEU A 120 -11.12 15.48 -7.04
C LEU A 120 -10.76 16.61 -8.01
N PRO A 121 -10.84 17.87 -7.57
CA PRO A 121 -10.23 19.00 -8.29
C PRO A 121 -8.74 18.76 -8.56
N ARG A 122 -8.23 19.25 -9.69
CA ARG A 122 -6.83 19.02 -10.12
C ARG A 122 -5.81 19.39 -9.06
N GLU A 123 -6.03 20.47 -8.33
CA GLU A 123 -5.15 20.98 -7.27
C GLU A 123 -5.05 20.05 -6.05
N MET A 124 -6.04 19.17 -5.88
CA MET A 124 -6.10 18.20 -4.78
C MET A 124 -5.58 16.82 -5.16
N ILE A 125 -5.33 16.57 -6.44
CA ILE A 125 -4.82 15.27 -6.90
C ILE A 125 -3.38 15.12 -6.39
N PRO A 126 -3.04 14.05 -5.67
CA PRO A 126 -1.67 13.81 -5.24
C PRO A 126 -0.79 13.42 -6.43
N ASP A 127 0.50 13.78 -6.36
CA ASP A 127 1.49 13.41 -7.38
C ASP A 127 1.65 11.88 -7.50
N SER A 128 1.40 11.15 -6.41
CA SER A 128 1.38 9.70 -6.41
C SER A 128 0.30 9.13 -5.48
N TRP A 129 -0.33 8.04 -5.93
CA TRP A 129 -1.34 7.33 -5.14
C TRP A 129 -0.69 6.24 -4.29
N SER A 130 -0.68 6.45 -2.97
CA SER A 130 -0.21 5.44 -2.02
C SER A 130 -1.27 4.34 -1.83
N LYS A 131 -0.80 3.11 -1.51
CA LYS A 131 -1.69 1.96 -1.24
C LYS A 131 -2.72 2.29 -0.15
N HIS A 132 -2.27 2.95 0.92
CA HIS A 132 -3.12 3.29 2.05
C HIS A 132 -4.15 4.36 1.72
N LEU A 133 -3.76 5.43 0.99
CA LEU A 133 -4.70 6.45 0.53
C LEU A 133 -5.81 5.85 -0.33
N LEU A 134 -5.45 5.00 -1.30
CA LEU A 134 -6.42 4.32 -2.17
C LEU A 134 -7.33 3.39 -1.37
N PHE A 135 -6.79 2.67 -0.40
CA PHE A 135 -7.60 1.82 0.47
C PHE A 135 -8.65 2.64 1.23
N LEU A 136 -8.25 3.75 1.87
CA LEU A 136 -9.19 4.61 2.61
C LEU A 136 -10.24 5.23 1.69
N LEU A 137 -9.86 5.66 0.49
CA LEU A 137 -10.81 6.15 -0.52
C LEU A 137 -11.77 5.05 -0.98
N GLY A 138 -11.28 3.80 -1.09
CA GLY A 138 -12.12 2.63 -1.32
C GLY A 138 -13.17 2.44 -0.22
N VAL A 139 -12.78 2.57 1.04
CA VAL A 139 -13.71 2.54 2.18
C VAL A 139 -14.73 3.67 2.10
N LEU A 140 -14.28 4.91 1.86
CA LEU A 140 -15.16 6.07 1.73
C LEU A 140 -16.15 5.91 0.57
N SER A 141 -15.70 5.36 -0.56
CA SER A 141 -16.54 5.16 -1.75
C SER A 141 -17.73 4.23 -1.52
N ARG A 142 -17.63 3.31 -0.55
CA ARG A 142 -18.74 2.44 -0.15
C ARG A 142 -19.74 3.17 0.75
N LYS A 143 -19.28 4.13 1.55
CA LYS A 143 -20.11 4.87 2.50
C LYS A 143 -20.81 6.07 1.87
N LYS A 144 -20.18 6.70 0.86
CA LYS A 144 -20.58 8.01 0.35
C LYS A 144 -20.55 8.07 -1.17
N GLY A 145 -21.59 8.70 -1.72
CA GLY A 145 -21.64 9.05 -3.14
C GLY A 145 -20.53 10.02 -3.52
N ARG A 146 -20.18 10.06 -4.82
CA ARG A 146 -19.06 10.83 -5.36
C ARG A 146 -19.04 12.29 -4.92
N GLU A 147 -20.16 12.99 -5.09
CA GLU A 147 -20.24 14.44 -4.83
C GLU A 147 -20.12 14.77 -3.34
N GLU A 148 -20.80 13.99 -2.50
CA GLU A 148 -20.68 14.13 -1.04
C GLU A 148 -19.25 13.82 -0.57
N ALA A 149 -18.64 12.75 -1.08
CA ALA A 149 -17.26 12.40 -0.78
C ALA A 149 -16.30 13.52 -1.21
N ALA A 150 -16.45 14.08 -2.41
CA ALA A 150 -15.60 15.18 -2.90
C ALA A 150 -15.72 16.43 -1.99
N MET A 151 -16.93 16.80 -1.58
CA MET A 151 -17.15 17.92 -0.65
C MET A 151 -16.49 17.67 0.72
N LEU A 152 -16.67 16.48 1.29
CA LEU A 152 -16.09 16.11 2.58
C LEU A 152 -14.56 16.12 2.54
N LEU A 153 -13.97 15.58 1.46
CA LEU A 153 -12.53 15.57 1.24
C LEU A 153 -11.97 16.99 1.08
N ALA A 154 -12.63 17.85 0.30
CA ALA A 154 -12.22 19.24 0.12
C ALA A 154 -12.25 20.02 1.46
N ALA A 155 -13.29 19.81 2.27
CA ALA A 155 -13.37 20.40 3.61
C ALA A 155 -12.25 19.90 4.53
N SER A 156 -11.94 18.60 4.50
CA SER A 156 -10.86 18.00 5.31
C SER A 156 -9.48 18.56 4.94
N VAL A 157 -9.20 18.71 3.64
CA VAL A 157 -7.95 19.32 3.16
C VAL A 157 -7.84 20.78 3.60
N LYS A 158 -8.91 21.56 3.45
CA LYS A 158 -8.95 22.98 3.85
C LYS A 158 -8.74 23.17 5.36
N ASN A 159 -9.27 22.28 6.18
CA ASN A 159 -9.18 22.32 7.63
C ASN A 159 -7.93 21.59 8.18
N ARG A 160 -6.85 21.52 7.40
CA ARG A 160 -5.59 20.96 7.90
C ARG A 160 -4.94 21.87 8.94
N PRO A 161 -4.33 21.30 10.00
CA PRO A 161 -3.48 22.08 10.90
C PRO A 161 -2.37 22.81 10.12
N HIS A 162 -2.09 24.06 10.51
CA HIS A 162 -1.25 25.04 9.80
C HIS A 162 0.21 24.64 9.48
N GLN A 163 0.63 23.40 9.69
CA GLN A 163 2.00 22.92 9.49
C GLN A 163 2.17 21.86 8.38
N SER A 164 1.14 21.57 7.56
CA SER A 164 1.28 20.58 6.49
C SER A 164 2.10 21.11 5.31
N ARG A 165 3.21 20.42 4.98
CA ARG A 165 4.06 20.66 3.80
C ARG A 165 3.34 20.43 2.45
N HIS A 166 2.21 19.73 2.45
CA HIS A 166 1.46 19.35 1.26
C HIS A 166 0.18 20.18 1.11
N GLN A 167 0.28 21.52 1.12
CA GLN A 167 -0.86 22.41 1.45
C GLN A 167 -2.18 22.09 0.74
N ASN A 168 -2.17 21.64 -0.53
CA ASN A 168 -3.41 21.42 -1.30
C ASN A 168 -3.66 19.97 -1.75
N SER A 169 -2.65 19.10 -1.83
CA SER A 169 -2.80 17.73 -2.35
C SER A 169 -3.37 16.78 -1.30
N LEU A 170 -4.36 15.95 -1.63
CA LEU A 170 -4.98 14.98 -0.72
C LEU A 170 -3.98 13.97 -0.14
N ILE A 171 -4.02 13.73 1.17
CA ILE A 171 -3.22 12.71 1.86
C ILE A 171 -4.12 11.75 2.65
N ALA A 172 -3.56 10.61 3.06
CA ALA A 172 -4.33 9.57 3.74
C ALA A 172 -5.02 10.06 5.03
N SER A 173 -4.36 10.92 5.80
CA SER A 173 -4.92 11.46 7.05
C SER A 173 -6.16 12.33 6.84
N ASP A 174 -6.36 12.94 5.67
CA ASP A 174 -7.61 13.68 5.40
C ASP A 174 -8.78 12.75 5.22
N VAL A 175 -8.56 11.65 4.48
CA VAL A 175 -9.58 10.63 4.26
C VAL A 175 -9.90 9.93 5.58
N GLN A 176 -8.88 9.66 6.39
CA GLN A 176 -9.07 9.09 7.73
C GLN A 176 -9.93 10.01 8.61
N ARG A 177 -9.65 11.31 8.67
CA ARG A 177 -10.48 12.26 9.43
C ARG A 177 -11.94 12.27 8.97
N VAL A 178 -12.18 12.23 7.65
CA VAL A 178 -13.55 12.12 7.11
C VAL A 178 -14.22 10.82 7.56
N LEU A 179 -13.51 9.70 7.51
CA LEU A 179 -14.06 8.40 7.93
C LEU A 179 -14.35 8.35 9.44
N ASP A 180 -13.48 8.95 10.25
CA ASP A 180 -13.64 9.05 11.71
C ASP A 180 -14.85 9.92 12.06
N ASP A 181 -15.00 11.08 11.40
CA ASP A 181 -16.16 11.97 11.58
C ASP A 181 -17.47 11.29 11.17
N LEU A 182 -17.47 10.49 10.10
CA LEU A 182 -18.63 9.71 9.69
C LEU A 182 -18.96 8.61 10.70
N ALA A 183 -17.96 7.91 11.23
CA ALA A 183 -18.16 6.88 12.24
C ALA A 183 -18.70 7.47 13.55
N ALA A 184 -18.21 8.64 13.98
CA ALA A 184 -18.71 9.33 15.16
C ALA A 184 -20.18 9.75 15.02
N ARG A 185 -20.59 10.20 13.83
CA ARG A 185 -21.98 10.55 13.51
C ARG A 185 -22.89 9.32 13.46
N GLU A 186 -22.41 8.20 12.93
CA GLU A 186 -23.12 6.91 12.90
C GLU A 186 -23.32 6.33 14.33
N GLY A 187 -22.31 6.49 15.20
CA GLY A 187 -22.35 6.05 16.60
C GLY A 187 -23.24 6.90 17.52
N MET A 188 -23.40 8.19 17.25
CA MET A 188 -24.29 9.08 18.03
C MET A 188 -25.77 8.72 17.93
N TYR A 189 -26.21 8.03 16.86
CA TYR A 189 -27.60 7.55 16.73
C TYR A 189 -27.87 6.25 17.49
N HIS A 190 -26.84 5.58 18.03
CA HIS A 190 -26.96 4.24 18.62
C HIS A 190 -26.68 4.16 20.13
N SER A 191 -26.38 5.26 20.82
CA SER A 191 -26.00 5.17 22.24
C SER A 191 -26.57 6.30 23.11
N GLY A 192 -27.78 6.07 23.61
CA GLY A 192 -28.14 6.51 24.95
C GLY A 192 -27.82 5.38 25.93
N SER A 193 -26.81 5.56 26.80
CA SER A 193 -26.77 5.05 28.20
C SER A 193 -25.33 4.90 28.74
N VAL A 194 -25.04 5.77 29.72
CA VAL A 194 -24.29 5.59 30.98
C VAL A 194 -22.79 5.21 30.95
N ALA A 195 -22.02 6.12 31.57
CA ALA A 195 -20.61 6.04 31.90
C ALA A 195 -20.23 4.91 32.87
N ARG A 196 -19.08 4.27 32.64
CA ARG A 196 -18.19 3.76 33.70
C ARG A 196 -16.71 3.92 33.33
N SER A 197 -15.97 4.16 34.41
CA SER A 197 -14.53 4.37 34.62
C SER A 197 -13.51 3.78 33.64
N PHE A 198 -12.59 4.68 33.32
CA PHE A 198 -11.32 4.64 32.60
C PHE A 198 -10.31 3.58 33.09
N VAL A 199 -10.16 2.51 32.31
CA VAL A 199 -8.87 2.07 31.76
C VAL A 199 -9.15 2.04 30.25
N PRO A 200 -8.32 2.61 29.36
CA PRO A 200 -8.65 2.60 27.94
C PRO A 200 -8.50 1.18 27.43
N ASP A 201 -9.58 0.41 27.55
CA ASP A 201 -9.76 -0.85 26.86
C ASP A 201 -9.65 -0.49 25.38
N MET A 202 -8.62 -1.00 24.73
CA MET A 202 -8.40 -0.76 23.30
C MET A 202 -9.60 -1.37 22.60
N THR A 203 -10.59 -0.55 22.24
CA THR A 203 -11.83 -1.05 21.66
C THR A 203 -11.50 -1.87 20.42
N ARG A 204 -12.22 -3.00 20.23
CA ARG A 204 -12.01 -3.90 19.08
C ARG A 204 -11.91 -3.17 17.74
N PRO A 205 -12.72 -2.11 17.45
CA PRO A 205 -12.56 -1.33 16.22
C PRO A 205 -11.21 -0.60 16.10
N LEU A 206 -10.70 -0.02 17.18
CA LEU A 206 -9.39 0.64 17.20
C LEU A 206 -8.24 -0.36 17.07
N TRP A 207 -8.34 -1.50 17.75
CA TRP A 207 -7.38 -2.58 17.64
C TRP A 207 -7.33 -3.17 16.22
N MET A 208 -8.49 -3.43 15.62
CA MET A 208 -8.59 -3.87 14.22
C MET A 208 -8.04 -2.81 13.25
N GLY A 209 -8.29 -1.52 13.54
CA GLY A 209 -7.69 -0.41 12.81
C GLY A 209 -6.15 -0.43 12.86
N LEU A 210 -5.57 -0.70 14.04
CA LEU A 210 -4.13 -0.82 14.23
C LEU A 210 -3.54 -2.05 13.54
N ILE A 211 -4.24 -3.19 13.54
CA ILE A 211 -3.82 -4.40 12.81
C ILE A 211 -3.83 -4.13 11.30
N ARG A 212 -4.90 -3.52 10.78
CA ARG A 212 -4.98 -3.16 9.36
C ARG A 212 -3.92 -2.12 8.97
N TRP A 213 -3.62 -1.18 9.87
CA TRP A 213 -2.52 -0.25 9.66
C TRP A 213 -1.16 -0.97 9.65
N ALA A 214 -0.92 -1.85 10.61
CA ALA A 214 0.31 -2.65 10.71
C ALA A 214 0.54 -3.54 9.49
N GLU A 215 -0.51 -4.21 9.01
CA GLU A 215 -0.53 -4.94 7.74
C GLU A 215 -0.22 -4.01 6.56
N SER A 216 -0.80 -2.80 6.57
CA SER A 216 -0.61 -1.82 5.49
C SER A 216 0.84 -1.34 5.36
N ILE A 217 1.56 -1.20 6.48
CA ILE A 217 2.97 -0.79 6.50
C ILE A 217 3.95 -1.97 6.47
N SER A 218 3.47 -3.23 6.40
CA SER A 218 4.23 -4.48 6.54
C SER A 218 4.63 -4.79 7.98
N TRP A 219 4.32 -6.01 8.43
CA TRP A 219 4.72 -6.56 9.73
C TRP A 219 6.23 -6.50 9.97
N SER A 220 7.04 -6.58 8.91
CA SER A 220 8.50 -6.48 8.95
C SER A 220 9.00 -5.13 9.50
N ASN A 221 8.18 -4.08 9.42
CA ASN A 221 8.51 -2.73 9.90
C ASN A 221 8.17 -2.54 11.38
N LEU A 222 7.59 -3.54 12.03
CA LEU A 222 7.32 -3.54 13.47
C LEU A 222 8.36 -4.43 14.18
N CYS A 223 8.91 -3.90 15.27
CA CYS A 223 9.76 -4.70 16.14
C CYS A 223 8.92 -5.76 16.86
N LEU A 224 9.57 -6.86 17.27
CA LEU A 224 8.90 -7.98 17.92
C LEU A 224 8.11 -7.55 19.16
N ILE A 225 8.64 -6.61 19.96
CA ILE A 225 7.98 -6.09 21.16
C ILE A 225 6.64 -5.40 20.82
N HIS A 226 6.58 -4.64 19.72
CA HIS A 226 5.35 -3.98 19.29
C HIS A 226 4.34 -4.97 18.70
N LEU A 227 4.81 -5.99 17.96
CA LEU A 227 3.95 -7.08 17.47
C LEU A 227 3.36 -7.88 18.63
N GLN A 228 4.17 -8.22 19.63
CA GLN A 228 3.73 -8.93 20.83
C GLN A 228 2.70 -8.11 21.61
N ARG A 229 2.95 -6.80 21.76
CA ARG A 229 2.00 -5.90 22.42
C ARG A 229 0.68 -5.81 21.65
N LEU A 230 0.73 -5.72 20.32
CA LEU A 230 -0.46 -5.68 19.47
C LEU A 230 -1.27 -6.98 19.54
N ALA A 231 -0.61 -8.14 19.47
CA ALA A 231 -1.26 -9.44 19.56
C ALA A 231 -1.77 -9.77 20.97
N SER A 232 -1.15 -9.22 22.03
CA SER A 232 -1.58 -9.45 23.42
C SER A 232 -2.97 -8.91 23.75
N TYR A 233 -3.50 -7.98 22.94
CA TYR A 233 -4.86 -7.45 23.12
C TYR A 233 -5.96 -8.47 22.79
N GLU A 234 -5.70 -9.46 21.92
CA GLU A 234 -6.67 -10.51 21.57
C GLU A 234 -6.26 -11.88 22.10
N PHE A 235 -4.96 -12.18 22.04
CA PHE A 235 -4.43 -13.49 22.43
C PHE A 235 -3.82 -13.50 23.83
N GLY A 236 -3.88 -12.41 24.58
CA GLY A 236 -3.41 -12.37 25.97
C GLY A 236 -1.89 -12.44 26.16
N PRO A 237 -1.42 -12.64 27.41
CA PRO A 237 -0.01 -12.52 27.77
C PRO A 237 0.89 -13.65 27.23
N GLN A 238 0.33 -14.79 26.80
CA GLN A 238 1.09 -15.91 26.23
C GLN A 238 1.83 -15.56 24.93
N VAL A 239 1.48 -14.44 24.30
CA VAL A 239 2.10 -13.92 23.08
C VAL A 239 3.58 -13.59 23.27
N LYS A 240 4.04 -13.36 24.51
CA LYS A 240 5.44 -13.06 24.82
C LYS A 240 6.40 -14.19 24.42
N ASP A 241 5.91 -15.43 24.38
CA ASP A 241 6.69 -16.61 24.04
C ASP A 241 6.62 -16.96 22.54
N TRP A 242 5.82 -16.22 21.76
CA TRP A 242 5.62 -16.49 20.34
C TRP A 242 6.74 -15.90 19.48
N SER A 243 7.10 -16.64 18.43
CA SER A 243 7.98 -16.13 17.37
C SER A 243 7.29 -15.04 16.55
N ARG A 244 8.08 -14.22 15.84
CA ARG A 244 7.52 -13.19 14.94
C ARG A 244 6.59 -13.81 13.91
N GLU A 245 7.00 -14.93 13.32
CA GLU A 245 6.30 -15.65 12.27
C GLU A 245 4.95 -16.17 12.79
N GLU A 246 4.92 -16.69 14.02
CA GLU A 246 3.69 -17.14 14.66
C GLU A 246 2.73 -15.99 14.96
N ILE A 247 3.24 -14.85 15.47
CA ILE A 247 2.42 -13.67 15.73
C ILE A 247 1.79 -13.14 14.44
N VAL A 248 2.59 -13.01 13.37
CA VAL A 248 2.12 -12.52 12.07
C VAL A 248 1.07 -13.45 11.48
N ALA A 249 1.31 -14.76 11.48
CA ALA A 249 0.37 -15.74 10.94
C ALA A 249 -1.00 -15.66 11.64
N ARG A 250 -1.03 -15.51 12.97
CA ARG A 250 -2.28 -15.40 13.73
C ARG A 250 -3.00 -14.07 13.56
N LEU A 251 -2.25 -12.96 13.43
CA LEU A 251 -2.84 -11.65 13.13
C LEU A 251 -3.40 -11.59 11.69
N GLU A 252 -2.75 -12.22 10.73
CA GLU A 252 -3.25 -12.35 9.36
C GLU A 252 -4.49 -13.25 9.28
N GLN A 253 -4.54 -14.33 10.06
CA GLN A 253 -5.71 -15.19 10.16
C GLN A 253 -6.92 -14.44 10.72
N LEU A 254 -6.74 -13.62 11.75
CA LEU A 254 -7.79 -12.75 12.29
C LEU A 254 -8.34 -11.76 11.27
N LEU A 255 -7.47 -11.17 10.44
CA LEU A 255 -7.89 -10.29 9.35
C LEU A 255 -8.73 -11.05 8.31
N LEU A 256 -8.37 -12.31 8.03
CA LEU A 256 -9.12 -13.18 7.14
C LEU A 256 -10.50 -13.53 7.73
N ASP A 257 -10.55 -13.90 9.00
CA ASP A 257 -11.77 -14.30 9.69
C ASP A 257 -12.76 -13.12 9.81
N ASP A 258 -12.26 -11.91 10.11
CA ASP A 258 -13.04 -10.66 10.12
C ASP A 258 -13.67 -10.36 8.75
N LEU A 259 -12.95 -10.62 7.66
CA LEU A 259 -13.46 -10.47 6.28
C LEU A 259 -14.54 -11.50 5.93
N THR A 260 -14.46 -12.72 6.47
CA THR A 260 -15.45 -13.78 6.23
C THR A 260 -16.68 -13.70 7.15
N SER A 261 -16.60 -12.99 8.28
CA SER A 261 -17.70 -12.84 9.23
C SER A 261 -18.86 -11.95 8.73
N VAL A 262 -18.63 -11.19 7.65
CA VAL A 262 -19.62 -10.25 7.07
C VAL A 262 -20.54 -10.93 6.03
N ASP A 263 -20.25 -12.18 5.63
CA ASP A 263 -20.96 -12.92 4.56
C ASP A 263 -21.92 -14.02 5.08
N GLN A 264 -22.47 -13.92 6.30
CA GLN A 264 -23.61 -14.77 6.66
C GLN A 264 -24.91 -14.16 6.11
N PRO A 265 -25.59 -14.80 5.14
CA PRO A 265 -26.90 -14.37 4.70
C PRO A 265 -27.87 -14.55 5.87
N ILE A 266 -28.59 -13.48 6.20
CA ILE A 266 -29.75 -13.52 7.08
C ILE A 266 -30.74 -14.48 6.41
N LEU A 267 -30.75 -15.74 6.86
CA LEU A 267 -31.84 -16.66 6.60
C LEU A 267 -33.06 -16.09 7.31
N LEU A 268 -33.92 -15.45 6.53
CA LEU A 268 -35.32 -15.23 6.87
C LEU A 268 -35.94 -16.60 7.12
N SER A 269 -36.18 -16.91 8.38
CA SER A 269 -37.08 -17.99 8.79
C SER A 269 -38.45 -17.39 9.06
N GLU A 270 -39.44 -18.02 8.44
CA GLU A 270 -40.89 -17.81 8.56
C GLU A 270 -41.41 -17.82 10.01
#